data_AF-A0A2P8H3U1-F1
#
_entry.id   AF-A0A2P8H3U1-F1
#
_cell.length_a   1.000
_cell.length_b   1.000
_cell.length_c   1.000
_cell.angle_alpha   90.00
_cell.angle_beta   90.00
_cell.angle_gamma   90.00
#
_symmetry.space_group_name_H-M   'P 1'
#
loop_
_entity.id
_entity.type
_entity.pdbx_description
1 polymer ?
#
loop_
_entity_poly.entity_id
_entity_poly.type
_entity_poly.pdbx_seq_one_letter_code
_entity_poly.pdbx_strand_id
1 'polypeptide(L)'
;MNENKENLNYERINPFTGIWIRTRETVRYVIEEKTMGYIFLLIVLAGVINALIGAFDPELSTGLPIWATLLIGFVLGPIAGIAGVAFLSALYLIIGKIFKGTSTYQAMFKAIGTTSIPSIWFAPIFLLGYLIAPDMMLTESGNEISPVSFVVGGLIFIASMVLGIWSLIIQSKAIGEAHRFSSWKGFFTLLIPGVILFIIVAALAFFFIITFMNFS
;
A
#
# COMPACT_ATOMS: atom_id res chain seq x y z
N MET A 1 -4.21 -32.44 35.53
CA MET A 1 -5.06 -31.41 34.90
C MET A 1 -4.50 -31.21 33.50
N ASN A 2 -5.05 -31.91 32.53
CA ASN A 2 -4.57 -31.95 31.15
C ASN A 2 -5.14 -30.73 30.40
N GLU A 3 -4.33 -29.70 30.19
CA GLU A 3 -4.66 -28.66 29.23
C GLU A 3 -4.39 -29.20 27.82
N ASN A 4 -5.48 -29.50 27.13
CA ASN A 4 -5.55 -29.62 25.68
C ASN A 4 -4.89 -28.40 25.03
N LYS A 5 -3.61 -28.51 24.68
CA LYS A 5 -3.06 -27.74 23.58
C LYS A 5 -3.71 -28.29 22.32
N GLU A 6 -4.88 -27.76 21.98
CA GLU A 6 -5.38 -27.86 20.61
C GLU A 6 -4.24 -27.38 19.72
N ASN A 7 -3.58 -28.33 19.05
CA ASN A 7 -2.74 -28.05 17.91
C ASN A 7 -3.68 -27.46 16.87
N LEU A 8 -3.89 -26.14 16.92
CA LEU A 8 -4.41 -25.39 15.79
C LEU A 8 -3.39 -25.64 14.68
N ASN A 9 -3.67 -26.67 13.88
CA ASN A 9 -3.02 -26.89 12.61
C ASN A 9 -3.43 -25.67 11.79
N TYR A 10 -2.69 -24.57 11.94
CA TYR A 10 -2.71 -23.51 10.95
C TYR A 10 -2.33 -24.22 9.67
N GLU A 11 -3.35 -24.52 8.85
CA GLU A 11 -3.13 -24.93 7.47
C GLU A 11 -2.06 -23.96 6.96
N ARG A 12 -0.90 -24.47 6.50
CA ARG A 12 0.23 -23.61 6.15
C ARG A 12 -0.18 -22.77 4.96
N ILE A 13 -0.82 -21.64 5.22
CA ILE A 13 -1.29 -20.70 4.20
C ILE A 13 -0.05 -19.99 3.70
N ASN A 14 0.22 -20.11 2.41
CA ASN A 14 1.22 -19.27 1.77
C ASN A 14 0.71 -17.82 1.76
N PRO A 15 1.39 -16.87 2.44
CA PRO A 15 0.90 -15.50 2.53
C PRO A 15 0.81 -14.81 1.16
N PHE A 16 1.66 -15.19 0.20
CA PHE A 16 1.69 -14.58 -1.13
C PHE A 16 0.43 -14.84 -1.94
N THR A 17 -0.21 -15.99 -1.75
CA THR A 17 -1.44 -16.37 -2.47
C THR A 17 -2.67 -16.23 -1.59
N GLY A 18 -2.54 -16.53 -0.29
CA GLY A 18 -3.63 -16.46 0.68
C GLY A 18 -4.20 -15.06 0.85
N ILE A 19 -3.37 -14.02 0.74
CA ILE A 19 -3.78 -12.63 1.01
C ILE A 19 -4.95 -12.17 0.13
N TRP A 20 -5.04 -12.70 -1.10
CA TRP A 20 -6.03 -12.31 -2.08
C TRP A 20 -7.44 -12.73 -1.68
N ILE A 21 -7.61 -13.98 -1.24
CA ILE A 21 -8.94 -14.57 -1.00
C ILE A 21 -9.18 -14.74 0.51
N ARG A 22 -8.20 -15.31 1.22
CA ARG A 22 -8.24 -15.65 2.65
C ARG A 22 -7.47 -14.62 3.47
N THR A 23 -7.75 -13.34 3.23
CA THR A 23 -7.00 -12.21 3.80
C THR A 23 -6.90 -12.27 5.32
N ARG A 24 -8.03 -12.50 6.02
CA ARG A 24 -8.06 -12.51 7.49
C ARG A 24 -7.22 -13.64 8.07
N GLU A 25 -7.40 -14.85 7.56
CA GLU A 25 -6.62 -16.01 7.98
C GLU A 25 -5.12 -15.82 7.70
N THR A 26 -4.79 -15.25 6.54
CA THR A 26 -3.42 -14.94 6.14
C THR A 26 -2.78 -13.92 7.08
N VAL A 27 -3.49 -12.82 7.38
CA VAL A 27 -3.01 -11.79 8.29
C VAL A 27 -2.85 -12.35 9.70
N ARG A 28 -3.81 -13.13 10.20
CA ARG A 28 -3.70 -13.82 11.49
C ARG A 28 -2.47 -14.73 11.55
N TYR A 29 -2.30 -15.60 10.54
CA TYR A 29 -1.13 -16.46 10.42
C TYR A 29 0.17 -15.65 10.42
N VAL A 30 0.24 -14.52 9.71
CA VAL A 30 1.45 -13.69 9.68
C VAL A 30 1.70 -12.98 11.03
N ILE A 31 0.65 -12.51 11.71
CA ILE A 31 0.77 -11.89 13.04
C ILE A 31 1.34 -12.88 14.05
N GLU A 32 0.81 -14.10 14.06
CA GLU A 32 1.07 -15.13 15.08
C GLU A 32 2.37 -15.90 14.80
N GLU A 33 2.63 -16.30 13.55
CA GLU A 33 3.68 -17.26 13.21
C GLU A 33 4.92 -16.65 12.55
N LYS A 34 4.83 -15.44 11.96
CA LYS A 34 5.96 -14.84 11.23
C LYS A 34 6.77 -13.87 12.07
N THR A 35 8.08 -13.87 11.85
CA THR A 35 9.04 -12.98 12.51
C THR A 35 8.94 -11.55 11.98
N MET A 36 9.42 -10.57 12.74
CA MET A 36 9.50 -9.18 12.26
C MET A 36 10.39 -9.05 11.03
N GLY A 37 11.47 -9.85 10.93
CA GLY A 37 12.35 -9.86 9.77
C GLY A 37 11.63 -10.23 8.46
N TYR A 38 10.68 -11.18 8.52
CA TYR A 38 9.83 -11.50 7.37
C TYR A 38 8.99 -10.29 6.94
N ILE A 39 8.43 -9.54 7.90
CA ILE A 39 7.64 -8.34 7.62
C ILE A 39 8.50 -7.23 7.02
N PHE A 40 9.68 -6.97 7.59
CA PHE A 40 10.61 -5.99 7.03
C PHE A 40 10.99 -6.34 5.60
N LEU A 41 11.24 -7.61 5.29
CA LEU A 41 11.51 -8.05 3.91
C LEU A 41 10.36 -7.68 2.97
N LEU A 42 9.11 -7.96 3.36
CA LEU A 42 7.93 -7.62 2.54
C LEU A 42 7.84 -6.10 2.29
N ILE A 43 8.00 -5.31 3.35
CA ILE A 43 7.90 -3.85 3.28
C ILE A 43 9.03 -3.27 2.42
N VAL A 44 10.27 -3.75 2.61
CA VAL A 44 11.44 -3.33 1.82
C VAL A 44 11.22 -3.64 0.35
N LEU A 45 10.81 -4.87 0.02
CA LEU A 45 10.59 -5.28 -1.35
C LEU A 45 9.49 -4.44 -2.01
N ALA A 46 8.35 -4.27 -1.34
CA ALA A 46 7.27 -3.41 -1.83
C ALA A 46 7.69 -1.93 -1.94
N GLY A 47 8.50 -1.44 -1.00
CA GLY A 47 9.04 -0.08 -1.01
C GLY A 47 9.91 0.19 -2.23
N VAL A 48 10.84 -0.73 -2.56
CA VAL A 48 11.63 -0.64 -3.80
C VAL A 48 10.74 -0.62 -5.02
N ILE A 49 9.79 -1.56 -5.12
CA ILE A 49 8.89 -1.70 -6.27
C ILE A 49 8.07 -0.43 -6.48
N ASN A 50 7.41 0.07 -5.42
CA ASN A 50 6.56 1.25 -5.51
C ASN A 50 7.38 2.51 -5.83
N ALA A 51 8.58 2.64 -5.24
CA ALA A 51 9.46 3.78 -5.52
C ALA A 51 9.98 3.76 -6.97
N LEU A 52 10.34 2.59 -7.51
CA LEU A 52 10.75 2.48 -8.91
C LEU A 52 9.58 2.77 -9.86
N ILE A 53 8.38 2.20 -9.61
CA ILE A 53 7.20 2.49 -10.43
C ILE A 53 6.91 3.99 -10.48
N GLY A 54 6.94 4.67 -9.32
CA GLY A 54 6.73 6.12 -9.27
C GLY A 54 7.88 6.93 -9.88
N ALA A 55 9.13 6.48 -9.74
CA ALA A 55 10.28 7.18 -10.30
C ALA A 55 10.44 6.99 -11.81
N PHE A 56 9.71 6.05 -12.41
CA PHE A 56 9.59 5.86 -13.85
C PHE A 56 8.30 6.46 -14.44
N ASP A 57 7.49 7.12 -13.61
CA ASP A 57 6.35 7.89 -14.08
C ASP A 57 6.85 9.16 -14.81
N PRO A 58 6.57 9.33 -16.11
CA PRO A 58 7.05 10.49 -16.88
C PRO A 58 6.66 11.85 -16.29
N GLU A 59 5.55 11.93 -15.55
CA GLU A 59 5.11 13.18 -14.90
C GLU A 59 5.99 13.53 -13.68
N LEU A 60 6.51 12.51 -12.99
CA LEU A 60 7.31 12.66 -11.76
C LEU A 60 8.82 12.58 -12.02
N SER A 61 9.25 11.94 -13.10
CA SER A 61 10.65 11.61 -13.38
C SER A 61 11.38 12.65 -14.24
N THR A 62 10.75 13.79 -14.56
CA THR A 62 11.29 14.78 -15.50
C THR A 62 12.72 15.21 -15.15
N GLY A 63 13.68 14.73 -15.95
CA GLY A 63 15.09 15.12 -15.87
C GLY A 63 15.98 14.36 -14.88
N LEU A 64 15.48 13.33 -14.18
CA LEU A 64 16.35 12.53 -13.30
C LEU A 64 17.21 11.53 -14.09
N PRO A 65 18.54 11.50 -13.88
CA PRO A 65 19.37 10.48 -14.50
C PRO A 65 19.09 9.11 -13.89
N ILE A 66 19.25 8.04 -14.68
CA ILE A 66 18.88 6.67 -14.27
C ILE A 66 19.52 6.22 -12.96
N TRP A 67 20.74 6.64 -12.65
CA TRP A 67 21.40 6.32 -11.39
C TRP A 67 20.70 6.95 -10.18
N ALA A 68 20.13 8.15 -10.33
CA ALA A 68 19.36 8.81 -9.28
C ALA A 68 18.02 8.11 -9.08
N THR A 69 17.35 7.70 -10.16
CA THR A 69 16.14 6.87 -10.12
C THR A 69 16.37 5.57 -9.36
N LEU A 70 17.48 4.88 -9.65
CA LEU A 70 17.86 3.65 -8.94
C LEU A 70 18.19 3.93 -7.46
N LEU A 71 18.87 5.02 -7.13
CA LEU A 71 19.16 5.40 -5.75
C LEU A 71 17.86 5.66 -4.97
N ILE A 72 16.92 6.42 -5.56
CA ILE A 72 15.59 6.66 -4.97
C ILE A 72 14.87 5.33 -4.75
N GLY A 73 14.86 4.45 -5.75
CA GLY A 73 14.21 3.14 -5.66
C GLY A 73 14.79 2.25 -4.57
N PHE A 74 16.10 2.01 -4.60
CA PHE A 74 16.75 1.02 -3.73
C PHE A 74 17.12 1.53 -2.33
N VAL A 75 17.23 2.85 -2.12
CA VAL A 75 17.56 3.44 -0.82
C VAL A 75 16.36 4.13 -0.20
N LEU A 76 15.77 5.10 -0.90
CA LEU A 76 14.65 5.87 -0.34
C LEU A 76 13.36 5.04 -0.29
N GLY A 77 13.13 4.16 -1.27
CA GLY A 77 11.96 3.27 -1.32
C GLY A 77 11.78 2.42 -0.07
N PRO A 78 12.78 1.63 0.35
CA PRO A 78 12.74 0.88 1.62
C PRO A 78 12.49 1.75 2.85
N ILE A 79 13.18 2.90 2.95
CA ILE A 79 13.05 3.82 4.09
C ILE A 79 11.62 4.35 4.16
N ALA A 80 11.10 4.85 3.02
CA ALA A 80 9.74 5.36 2.91
C ALA A 80 8.70 4.25 3.17
N GLY A 81 8.94 3.03 2.70
CA GLY A 81 8.07 1.88 2.97
C GLY A 81 7.97 1.56 4.45
N ILE A 82 9.11 1.44 5.14
CA ILE A 82 9.15 1.17 6.58
C ILE A 82 8.52 2.31 7.37
N ALA A 83 8.89 3.56 7.07
CA ALA A 83 8.35 4.74 7.74
C ALA A 83 6.83 4.85 7.53
N GLY A 84 6.36 4.63 6.29
CA GLY A 84 4.96 4.66 5.94
C GLY A 84 4.15 3.59 6.67
N VAL A 85 4.62 2.34 6.67
CA VAL A 85 3.95 1.25 7.42
C VAL A 85 3.98 1.52 8.92
N ALA A 86 5.08 2.01 9.47
CA ALA A 86 5.19 2.36 10.88
C ALA A 86 4.19 3.47 11.27
N PHE A 87 4.10 4.52 10.45
CA PHE A 87 3.19 5.64 10.63
C PHE A 87 1.72 5.19 10.52
N LEU A 88 1.36 4.50 9.44
CA LEU A 88 0.00 3.99 9.23
C LEU A 88 -0.42 3.03 10.34
N SER A 89 0.49 2.19 10.83
CA SER A 89 0.20 1.28 11.93
C SER A 89 -0.12 2.02 13.22
N ALA A 90 0.59 3.11 13.53
CA ALA A 90 0.30 3.94 14.70
C ALA A 90 -1.05 4.66 14.53
N LEU A 91 -1.28 5.23 13.35
CA LEU A 91 -2.52 5.93 13.01
C LEU A 91 -3.74 5.01 13.11
N TYR A 92 -3.71 3.84 12.49
CA TYR A 92 -4.80 2.87 12.53
C TYR A 92 -4.99 2.26 13.91
N LEU A 93 -3.91 2.11 14.70
CA LEU A 93 -4.03 1.69 16.09
C LEU A 93 -4.84 2.72 16.92
N ILE A 94 -4.56 4.02 16.74
CA ILE A 94 -5.27 5.09 17.47
C ILE A 94 -6.74 5.13 17.06
N ILE A 95 -7.02 5.16 15.76
CA ILE A 95 -8.41 5.22 15.26
C ILE A 95 -9.17 3.93 15.60
N GLY A 96 -8.54 2.77 15.47
CA GLY A 96 -9.18 1.48 15.78
C GLY A 96 -9.54 1.33 17.26
N LYS A 97 -8.81 2.00 18.18
CA LYS A 97 -9.17 2.06 19.60
C LYS A 97 -10.48 2.82 19.85
N ILE A 98 -10.85 3.79 19.03
CA ILE A 98 -12.15 4.48 19.10
C ILE A 98 -13.29 3.48 18.90
N PHE A 99 -13.09 2.49 18.02
CA PHE A 99 -14.01 1.39 17.79
C PHE A 99 -13.88 0.23 18.79
N LYS A 100 -13.18 0.44 19.92
CA LYS A 100 -12.88 -0.55 20.96
C LYS A 100 -12.02 -1.72 20.48
N GLY A 101 -11.19 -1.51 19.45
CA GLY A 101 -10.27 -2.54 18.95
C GLY A 101 -9.13 -2.83 19.93
N THR A 102 -8.61 -4.07 19.92
CA THR A 102 -7.66 -4.57 20.94
C THR A 102 -6.25 -4.88 20.42
N SER A 103 -5.92 -4.44 19.20
CA SER A 103 -4.60 -4.65 18.60
C SER A 103 -3.46 -4.04 19.43
N THR A 104 -2.29 -4.65 19.36
CA THR A 104 -1.02 -4.03 19.79
C THR A 104 -0.35 -3.35 18.60
N TYR A 105 0.57 -2.42 18.85
CA TYR A 105 1.33 -1.78 17.77
C TYR A 105 2.06 -2.82 16.90
N GLN A 106 2.69 -3.82 17.54
CA GLN A 106 3.38 -4.87 16.81
C GLN A 106 2.44 -5.72 15.94
N ALA A 107 1.27 -6.10 16.46
CA ALA A 107 0.29 -6.85 15.67
C ALA A 107 -0.24 -6.02 14.49
N MET A 108 -0.50 -4.72 14.71
CA MET A 108 -0.90 -3.81 13.63
C MET A 108 0.21 -3.65 12.59
N PHE A 109 1.47 -3.47 13.01
CA PHE A 109 2.61 -3.36 12.11
C PHE A 109 2.76 -4.59 11.23
N LYS A 110 2.64 -5.80 11.80
CA LYS A 110 2.62 -7.04 11.03
C LYS A 110 1.43 -7.08 10.06
N ALA A 111 0.24 -6.67 10.50
CA ALA A 111 -0.96 -6.67 9.67
C ALA A 111 -0.82 -5.75 8.45
N ILE A 112 -0.39 -4.51 8.65
CA ILE A 112 -0.19 -3.53 7.56
C ILE A 112 0.99 -3.92 6.68
N GLY A 113 2.10 -4.41 7.25
CA GLY A 113 3.21 -4.93 6.44
C GLY A 113 2.82 -6.14 5.60
N THR A 114 1.85 -6.95 6.04
CA THR A 114 1.31 -8.06 5.23
C THR A 114 0.55 -7.55 4.01
N THR A 115 -0.07 -6.37 4.08
CA THR A 115 -0.79 -5.78 2.94
C THR A 115 0.14 -5.21 1.86
N SER A 116 1.47 -5.31 2.04
CA SER A 116 2.47 -5.02 1.01
C SER A 116 2.57 -6.13 -0.06
N ILE A 117 2.07 -7.33 0.22
CA ILE A 117 2.16 -8.49 -0.68
C ILE A 117 1.54 -8.24 -2.07
N PRO A 118 0.34 -7.66 -2.21
CA PRO A 118 -0.22 -7.33 -3.53
C PRO A 118 0.71 -6.47 -4.39
N SER A 119 1.37 -5.46 -3.81
CA SER A 119 2.35 -4.62 -4.54
C SER A 119 3.51 -5.43 -5.09
N ILE A 120 3.97 -6.45 -4.35
CA ILE A 120 5.05 -7.34 -4.81
C ILE A 120 4.63 -8.11 -6.06
N TRP A 121 3.37 -8.58 -6.11
CA TRP A 121 2.80 -9.25 -7.28
C TRP A 121 2.68 -8.36 -8.50
N PHE A 122 2.72 -7.03 -8.35
CA PHE A 122 2.60 -6.13 -9.49
C PHE A 122 3.92 -5.84 -10.18
N ALA A 123 5.06 -6.00 -9.52
CA ALA A 123 6.36 -5.77 -10.16
C ALA A 123 6.51 -6.51 -11.50
N PRO A 124 6.18 -7.82 -11.62
CA PRO A 124 6.22 -8.51 -12.91
C PRO A 124 5.27 -7.92 -13.96
N ILE A 125 4.08 -7.47 -13.57
CA ILE A 125 3.08 -6.91 -14.48
C ILE A 125 3.57 -5.60 -15.07
N PHE A 126 4.07 -4.70 -14.21
CA PHE A 126 4.66 -3.43 -14.66
C PHE A 126 5.90 -3.67 -15.51
N LEU A 127 6.80 -4.57 -15.09
CA LEU A 127 8.00 -4.92 -15.86
C LEU A 127 7.64 -5.43 -17.27
N LEU A 128 6.67 -6.34 -17.38
CA LEU A 128 6.21 -6.85 -18.68
C LEU A 128 5.59 -5.74 -19.52
N GLY A 129 4.79 -4.86 -18.91
CA GLY A 129 4.23 -3.68 -19.57
C GLY A 129 5.31 -2.83 -20.22
N TYR A 130 6.36 -2.52 -19.46
CA TYR A 130 7.49 -1.73 -19.93
C TYR A 130 8.35 -2.42 -20.98
N LEU A 131 8.48 -3.75 -20.94
CA LEU A 131 9.18 -4.50 -21.98
C LEU A 131 8.43 -4.51 -23.31
N ILE A 132 7.09 -4.56 -23.26
CA ILE A 132 6.23 -4.56 -24.46
C ILE A 132 6.08 -3.14 -25.03
N ALA A 133 6.08 -2.14 -24.17
CA ALA A 133 5.85 -0.73 -24.49
C ALA A 133 6.94 0.17 -23.87
N PRO A 134 8.19 0.11 -24.37
CA PRO A 134 9.33 0.80 -23.75
C PRO A 134 9.27 2.33 -23.87
N ASP A 135 8.59 2.84 -24.90
CA ASP A 135 8.28 4.26 -25.08
C ASP A 135 7.46 4.84 -23.93
N MET A 136 6.72 4.03 -23.16
CA MET A 136 6.05 4.50 -21.93
C MET A 136 6.98 5.03 -20.83
N MET A 137 8.22 4.51 -20.77
CA MET A 137 9.20 4.93 -19.75
C MET A 137 10.18 5.95 -20.31
N LEU A 138 10.40 5.95 -21.63
CA LEU A 138 11.57 6.56 -22.27
C LEU A 138 11.24 7.78 -23.13
N THR A 139 9.96 8.09 -23.38
CA THR A 139 9.63 9.28 -24.16
C THR A 139 9.60 10.53 -23.29
N GLU A 140 10.31 11.56 -23.75
CA GLU A 140 10.08 12.92 -23.28
C GLU A 140 8.63 13.31 -23.59
N SER A 141 8.01 14.02 -22.65
CA SER A 141 6.66 14.57 -22.77
C SER A 141 6.51 15.33 -24.11
N GLY A 142 5.70 14.80 -25.04
CA GLY A 142 5.42 15.46 -26.32
C GLY A 142 5.63 14.58 -27.57
N ASN A 143 6.25 13.41 -27.45
CA ASN A 143 6.35 12.46 -28.58
C ASN A 143 5.05 11.68 -28.79
N GLU A 144 4.77 11.30 -30.04
CA GLU A 144 3.63 10.44 -30.38
C GLU A 144 3.77 9.07 -29.70
N ILE A 145 2.80 8.73 -28.85
CA ILE A 145 2.72 7.42 -28.19
C ILE A 145 2.32 6.38 -29.24
N SER A 146 3.04 5.26 -29.31
CA SER A 146 2.67 4.20 -30.27
C SER A 146 1.29 3.61 -29.94
N PRO A 147 0.52 3.11 -30.94
CA PRO A 147 -0.77 2.48 -30.69
C PRO A 147 -0.69 1.29 -29.70
N VAL A 148 0.42 0.56 -29.73
CA VAL A 148 0.69 -0.54 -28.78
C VAL A 148 0.78 0.01 -27.37
N SER A 149 1.52 1.09 -27.18
CA SER A 149 1.74 1.69 -25.86
C SER A 149 0.50 2.37 -25.33
N PHE A 150 -0.32 2.97 -26.19
CA PHE A 150 -1.64 3.45 -25.78
C PHE A 150 -2.51 2.31 -25.19
N VAL A 151 -2.57 1.17 -25.88
CA VAL A 151 -3.35 0.00 -25.43
C VAL A 151 -2.79 -0.58 -24.14
N VAL A 152 -1.48 -0.83 -24.06
CA VAL A 152 -0.84 -1.39 -22.87
C VAL A 152 -1.01 -0.44 -21.68
N GLY A 153 -0.93 0.87 -21.89
CA GLY A 153 -1.05 1.89 -20.84
C GLY A 153 -2.46 1.91 -20.28
N GLY A 154 -3.47 1.86 -21.15
CA GLY A 154 -4.87 1.69 -20.75
C GLY A 154 -5.12 0.41 -19.94
N LEU A 155 -4.51 -0.71 -20.33
CA LEU A 155 -4.63 -1.97 -19.59
C LEU A 155 -3.98 -1.89 -18.20
N ILE A 156 -2.78 -1.29 -18.11
CA ILE A 156 -2.09 -1.07 -16.82
C ILE A 156 -2.91 -0.13 -15.93
N PHE A 157 -3.51 0.91 -16.50
CA PHE A 157 -4.36 1.85 -15.76
C PHE A 157 -5.60 1.14 -15.18
N ILE A 158 -6.34 0.38 -16.00
CA ILE A 158 -7.51 -0.39 -15.55
C ILE A 158 -7.10 -1.40 -14.48
N ALA A 159 -5.99 -2.13 -14.70
CA ALA A 159 -5.46 -3.05 -13.71
C ALA A 159 -5.16 -2.31 -12.39
N SER A 160 -4.47 -1.18 -12.45
CA SER A 160 -4.13 -0.37 -11.27
C SER A 160 -5.38 0.08 -10.50
N MET A 161 -6.46 0.46 -11.19
CA MET A 161 -7.74 0.81 -10.53
C MET A 161 -8.36 -0.38 -9.80
N VAL A 162 -8.47 -1.53 -10.47
CA VAL A 162 -9.03 -2.77 -9.89
C VAL A 162 -8.22 -3.18 -8.65
N LEU A 163 -6.91 -3.09 -8.75
CA LEU A 163 -5.98 -3.45 -7.69
C LEU A 163 -5.99 -2.44 -6.54
N GLY A 164 -6.18 -1.16 -6.82
CA GLY A 164 -6.40 -0.13 -5.80
C GLY A 164 -7.63 -0.44 -4.95
N ILE A 165 -8.76 -0.74 -5.61
CA ILE A 165 -10.00 -1.14 -4.92
C ILE A 165 -9.78 -2.42 -4.11
N TRP A 166 -9.13 -3.43 -4.70
CA TRP A 166 -8.86 -4.68 -4.00
C TRP A 166 -7.92 -4.50 -2.81
N SER A 167 -6.92 -3.62 -2.92
CA SER A 167 -6.00 -3.29 -1.84
C SER A 167 -6.71 -2.61 -0.66
N LEU A 168 -7.74 -1.79 -0.92
CA LEU A 168 -8.59 -1.24 0.15
C LEU A 168 -9.35 -2.34 0.89
N ILE A 169 -9.88 -3.33 0.17
CA ILE A 169 -10.56 -4.49 0.78
C ILE A 169 -9.58 -5.31 1.63
N ILE A 170 -8.37 -5.54 1.13
CA ILE A 170 -7.32 -6.26 1.86
C ILE A 170 -6.94 -5.52 3.15
N GLN A 171 -6.68 -4.22 3.06
CA GLN A 171 -6.33 -3.38 4.23
C GLN A 171 -7.47 -3.32 5.25
N SER A 172 -8.71 -3.13 4.81
CA SER A 172 -9.89 -3.18 5.67
C SER A 172 -9.98 -4.50 6.45
N LYS A 173 -9.79 -5.64 5.78
CA LYS A 173 -9.78 -6.96 6.42
C LYS A 173 -8.57 -7.14 7.35
N ALA A 174 -7.40 -6.64 6.99
CA ALA A 174 -6.18 -6.75 7.78
C ALA A 174 -6.28 -5.97 9.10
N ILE A 175 -6.72 -4.71 9.04
CA ILE A 175 -7.01 -3.87 10.21
C ILE A 175 -8.12 -4.53 11.05
N GLY A 176 -9.16 -5.03 10.35
CA GLY A 176 -10.23 -5.90 10.84
C GLY A 176 -9.73 -6.96 11.81
N GLU A 177 -8.84 -7.79 11.28
CA GLU A 177 -8.25 -8.92 11.98
C GLU A 177 -7.34 -8.49 13.12
N ALA A 178 -6.46 -7.51 12.91
CA ALA A 178 -5.53 -7.04 13.92
C ALA A 178 -6.25 -6.50 15.18
N HIS A 179 -7.32 -5.73 15.00
CA HIS A 179 -8.13 -5.21 16.10
C HIS A 179 -9.18 -6.18 16.64
N ARG A 180 -9.31 -7.38 16.06
CA ARG A 180 -10.32 -8.40 16.39
C ARG A 180 -11.75 -7.88 16.28
N PHE A 181 -12.03 -7.12 15.21
CA PHE A 181 -13.38 -6.63 14.91
C PHE A 181 -13.81 -6.96 13.47
N SER A 182 -14.95 -6.44 13.01
CA SER A 182 -15.44 -6.69 11.66
C SER A 182 -14.65 -5.88 10.62
N SER A 183 -14.59 -6.39 9.38
CA SER A 183 -13.89 -5.70 8.29
C SER A 183 -14.48 -4.31 8.00
N TRP A 184 -15.79 -4.12 8.20
CA TRP A 184 -16.44 -2.81 8.09
C TRP A 184 -15.85 -1.77 9.06
N LYS A 185 -15.61 -2.14 10.32
CA LYS A 185 -14.93 -1.26 11.27
C LYS A 185 -13.48 -0.99 10.85
N GLY A 186 -12.81 -1.99 10.28
CA GLY A 186 -11.50 -1.82 9.66
C GLY A 186 -11.50 -0.84 8.48
N PHE A 187 -12.54 -0.86 7.64
CA PHE A 187 -12.71 0.09 6.54
C PHE A 187 -12.86 1.53 7.04
N PHE A 188 -13.72 1.77 8.03
CA PHE A 188 -13.85 3.10 8.63
C PHE A 188 -12.58 3.56 9.36
N THR A 189 -11.84 2.62 9.95
CA THR A 189 -10.53 2.92 10.56
C THR A 189 -9.53 3.42 9.51
N LEU A 190 -9.56 2.86 8.30
CA LEU A 190 -8.77 3.31 7.16
C LEU A 190 -9.25 4.67 6.61
N LEU A 191 -10.57 4.87 6.54
CA LEU A 191 -11.19 6.03 5.88
C LEU A 191 -11.14 7.31 6.72
N ILE A 192 -11.28 7.21 8.05
CA ILE A 192 -11.36 8.37 8.96
C ILE A 192 -10.15 9.31 8.83
N PRO A 193 -8.88 8.86 8.86
CA PRO A 193 -7.75 9.77 8.70
C PRO A 193 -7.77 10.54 7.38
N GLY A 194 -8.16 9.88 6.29
CA GLY A 194 -8.26 10.50 4.97
C GLY A 194 -9.33 11.59 4.93
N VAL A 195 -10.50 11.33 5.53
CA VAL A 195 -11.59 12.32 5.62
C VAL A 195 -11.18 13.51 6.49
N ILE A 196 -10.52 13.27 7.64
CA ILE A 196 -10.03 14.35 8.51
C ILE A 196 -9.04 15.24 7.75
N LEU A 197 -8.06 14.63 7.07
CA LEU A 197 -7.08 15.38 6.28
C LEU A 197 -7.76 16.19 5.17
N PHE A 198 -8.71 15.60 4.45
CA PHE A 198 -9.47 16.28 3.40
C PHE A 198 -10.21 17.51 3.94
N ILE A 199 -10.91 17.37 5.09
CA ILE A 199 -11.62 18.48 5.72
C ILE A 199 -10.65 19.61 6.10
N ILE A 200 -9.49 19.28 6.69
CA ILE A 200 -8.49 20.28 7.08
C ILE A 200 -7.97 21.03 5.85
N VAL A 201 -7.59 20.32 4.79
CA VAL A 201 -7.09 20.95 3.55
C VAL A 201 -8.15 21.80 2.89
N ALA A 202 -9.40 21.33 2.80
CA ALA A 202 -10.51 22.08 2.24
C ALA A 202 -10.81 23.36 3.04
N ALA A 203 -10.76 23.30 4.38
CA ALA A 203 -10.95 24.45 5.25
C ALA A 203 -9.84 25.49 5.07
N LEU A 204 -8.58 25.06 4.98
CA LEU A 204 -7.45 25.94 4.72
C LEU A 204 -7.57 26.60 3.34
N ALA A 205 -7.89 25.84 2.30
CA ALA A 205 -8.09 26.37 0.96
C ALA A 205 -9.20 27.42 0.93
N PHE A 206 -10.35 27.14 1.56
CA PHE A 206 -11.45 28.08 1.69
C PHE A 206 -11.05 29.36 2.43
N PHE A 207 -10.30 29.23 3.53
CA PHE A 207 -9.78 30.38 4.28
C PHE A 207 -8.85 31.26 3.42
N PHE A 208 -7.93 30.64 2.65
CA PHE A 208 -7.05 31.37 1.74
C PHE A 208 -7.82 32.05 0.61
N ILE A 209 -8.83 31.39 0.04
CA ILE A 209 -9.68 31.98 -1.01
C ILE A 209 -10.39 33.22 -0.48
N ILE A 210 -11.05 33.14 0.67
CA ILE A 210 -11.73 34.30 1.27
C ILE A 210 -10.74 35.43 1.53
N THR A 211 -9.60 35.11 2.12
CA THR A 211 -8.58 36.11 2.47
C THR A 211 -8.06 36.78 1.20
N PHE A 212 -7.72 36.02 0.16
CA PHE A 212 -7.25 36.54 -1.12
C PHE A 212 -8.30 37.41 -1.82
N MET A 213 -9.56 36.98 -1.84
CA MET A 213 -10.68 37.76 -2.41
C MET A 213 -10.95 39.07 -1.66
N ASN A 214 -10.63 39.14 -0.37
CA ASN A 214 -10.78 40.37 0.41
C ASN A 214 -9.63 41.37 0.18
N PHE A 215 -8.52 40.95 -0.41
CA PHE A 215 -7.35 41.79 -0.73
C PHE A 215 -7.26 42.19 -2.22
N SER A 216 -8.15 41.69 -3.08
CA SER A 216 -8.29 42.05 -4.50
C SER A 216 -9.43 43.05 -4.71
#